data_AF-A0A528DT52-F1
#
_entry.id   AF-A0A528DT52-F1
#
_cell.length_a   1.000
_cell.length_b   1.000
_cell.length_c   1.000
_cell.angle_alpha   90.00
_cell.angle_beta   90.00
_cell.angle_gamma   90.00
#
_symmetry.space_group_name_H-M   'P 1'
#
loop_
_entity.id
_entity.type
_entity.pdbx_description
1 polymer ?
#
loop_
_entity_poly.entity_id
_entity_poly.type
_entity_poly.pdbx_seq_one_letter_code
_entity_poly.pdbx_strand_id
1 'polypeptide(L)' 'MKNKLSKKARKRVSDVELNKVLDRTLIAVTPEAYAEFVTQLDAPSEPSERLSRLMNAPLPWKSD' A
#
# COMPACT_ATOMS: atom_id res chain seq x y z
N MET A 1 -4.58 7.36 -46.14
CA MET A 1 -4.80 8.29 -45.01
C MET A 1 -5.90 7.74 -44.11
N LYS A 2 -5.80 7.98 -42.79
CA LYS A 2 -6.86 7.92 -41.75
C LYS A 2 -7.11 6.61 -40.99
N ASN A 3 -6.20 6.27 -40.05
CA ASN A 3 -6.57 5.47 -38.87
C ASN A 3 -6.12 6.17 -37.57
N LYS A 4 -6.40 7.47 -37.46
CA LYS A 4 -6.12 8.27 -36.24
C LYS A 4 -7.24 8.21 -35.20
N LEU A 5 -8.35 7.51 -35.46
CA LEU A 5 -9.51 7.50 -34.55
C LEU A 5 -9.52 6.37 -33.50
N SER A 6 -8.67 5.34 -33.61
CA SER A 6 -8.68 4.21 -32.65
C SER A 6 -7.75 4.39 -31.44
N LYS A 7 -6.68 5.18 -31.54
CA LYS A 7 -5.72 5.35 -30.43
C LYS A 7 -6.25 6.23 -29.30
N LYS A 8 -7.12 7.21 -29.60
CA LYS A 8 -7.65 8.15 -28.61
C LYS A 8 -8.69 7.49 -27.69
N ALA A 9 -9.47 6.53 -28.21
CA ALA A 9 -10.46 5.79 -27.44
C ALA A 9 -9.82 4.81 -26.44
N ARG A 10 -8.75 4.09 -26.84
CA ARG A 10 -8.05 3.16 -25.94
C ARG A 10 -7.33 3.85 -24.78
N LYS A 11 -6.83 5.07 -24.98
CA LYS A 11 -6.17 5.86 -23.92
C LYS A 11 -7.15 6.41 -22.88
N ARG A 12 -8.43 6.60 -23.25
CA ARG A 12 -9.45 7.16 -22.35
C ARG A 12 -10.07 6.15 -21.39
N VAL A 13 -9.77 4.85 -21.54
CA VAL A 13 -10.28 3.80 -20.63
C VAL A 13 -9.21 3.35 -19.63
N SER A 14 -7.91 3.56 -19.91
CA SER A 14 -6.84 3.28 -18.94
C SER A 14 -6.61 4.39 -17.92
N ASP A 15 -6.91 5.63 -18.30
CA ASP A 15 -6.69 6.82 -17.46
C ASP A 15 -7.94 7.22 -16.67
N VAL A 16 -9.04 6.46 -16.81
CA VAL A 16 -10.20 6.56 -15.91
C VAL A 16 -9.78 5.96 -14.57
N GLU A 17 -9.19 6.84 -13.76
CA GLU A 17 -9.55 7.02 -12.36
C GLU A 17 -9.01 6.05 -11.30
N LEU A 18 -7.79 5.51 -11.45
CA LEU A 18 -7.10 4.98 -10.27
C LEU A 18 -6.97 6.04 -9.16
N ASN A 19 -6.88 7.32 -9.57
CA ASN A 19 -6.83 8.48 -8.69
C ASN A 19 -8.21 8.94 -8.16
N LYS A 20 -9.35 8.51 -8.74
CA LYS A 20 -10.68 8.84 -8.16
C LYS A 20 -11.27 7.70 -7.33
N VAL A 21 -10.68 6.51 -7.40
CA VAL A 21 -11.08 5.34 -6.61
C VAL A 21 -10.26 5.21 -5.31
N LEU A 22 -9.09 5.85 -5.22
CA LEU A 22 -8.22 5.73 -4.05
C LEU A 22 -8.07 7.07 -3.32
N ASP A 23 -8.66 7.15 -2.12
CA ASP A 23 -8.25 8.12 -1.10
C ASP A 23 -6.86 7.72 -0.58
N ARG A 24 -5.82 8.16 -1.28
CA ARG A 24 -4.43 7.96 -0.85
C ARG A 24 -4.01 9.11 0.04
N THR A 25 -3.84 8.81 1.32
CA THR A 25 -3.13 9.71 2.23
C THR A 25 -1.63 9.60 1.95
N LEU A 26 -1.00 10.70 1.56
CA LEU A 26 0.46 10.80 1.46
C LEU A 26 1.04 11.11 2.83
N ILE A 27 1.96 10.27 3.31
CA ILE A 27 2.72 10.52 4.54
C ILE A 27 4.00 11.26 4.14
N ALA A 28 4.07 12.55 4.44
CA ALA A 28 5.28 13.34 4.23
C ALA A 28 6.25 13.10 5.38
N VAL A 29 7.50 12.74 5.04
CA VAL A 29 8.59 12.49 6.00
C VAL A 29 9.85 13.22 5.55
N THR A 30 10.81 13.40 6.46
CA THR A 30 12.12 13.92 6.09
C THR A 30 12.92 12.87 5.30
N PRO A 31 13.92 13.28 4.50
CA PRO A 31 14.78 12.34 3.77
C PRO A 31 15.47 11.32 4.69
N GLU A 32 15.87 11.72 5.89
CA GLU A 32 16.54 10.87 6.86
C GLU A 32 15.59 9.77 7.38
N ALA A 33 14.38 10.15 7.77
CA ALA A 33 13.36 9.18 8.20
C ALA A 33 12.97 8.21 7.09
N TYR A 34 12.95 8.67 5.83
CA TYR A 34 12.74 7.79 4.69
C TYR A 34 13.89 6.80 4.49
N ALA A 35 15.15 7.24 4.65
CA ALA A 35 16.30 6.36 4.55
C ALA A 35 16.29 5.27 5.63
N GLU A 36 15.98 5.62 6.88
CA GLU A 36 15.81 4.66 7.99
C GLU A 36 14.66 3.67 7.74
N PHE A 37 13.57 4.15 7.14
CA PHE A 37 12.46 3.27 6.77
C PHE A 37 12.87 2.24 5.71
N VAL A 38 13.63 2.66 4.69
CA VAL A 38 14.12 1.76 3.64
C VAL A 38 15.04 0.68 4.23
N THR A 39 15.95 1.05 5.14
CA THR A 39 16.84 0.05 5.76
C THR A 39 16.09 -0.99 6.59
N GLN A 40 14.97 -0.60 7.24
CA GLN A 40 14.11 -1.54 7.95
C GLN A 40 13.34 -2.48 7.01
N LEU A 41 12.95 -2.03 5.81
CA LEU A 41 12.26 -2.88 4.83
C LEU A 41 13.15 -3.98 4.26
N ASP A 42 14.44 -3.70 4.09
CA ASP A 42 15.42 -4.68 3.60
C ASP A 42 15.88 -5.66 4.69
N ALA A 43 15.65 -5.34 5.96
CA ALA A 43 15.99 -6.19 7.09
C ALA A 43 14.99 -7.36 7.26
N PRO A 44 15.43 -8.52 7.77
CA PRO A 44 14.51 -9.59 8.14
C PRO A 44 13.56 -9.11 9.24
N SER A 45 12.31 -9.59 9.21
CA SER A 45 11.35 -9.20 10.24
C SER A 45 11.82 -9.68 11.60
N GLU A 46 12.05 -8.75 12.53
CA GLU A 46 12.31 -9.08 13.93
C GLU A 46 10.97 -9.23 14.67
N PRO A 47 10.55 -10.46 15.02
CA PRO A 47 9.26 -10.66 15.67
C PRO A 47 9.29 -10.07 17.08
N SER A 48 8.49 -9.03 17.32
CA SER A 48 8.37 -8.50 18.68
C SER A 48 7.56 -9.46 19.56
N GLU A 49 8.09 -9.79 20.75
CA GLU A 49 7.44 -10.71 21.68
C GLU A 49 6.05 -10.22 22.08
N ARG A 50 5.90 -8.90 22.27
CA ARG A 50 4.62 -8.25 22.57
C ARG A 50 3.59 -8.45 21.45
N LEU A 51 3.99 -8.29 20.18
CA LEU A 51 3.09 -8.52 19.05
C LEU A 51 2.71 -10.00 18.93
N SER A 52 3.68 -10.90 19.13
CA SER A 52 3.42 -12.34 19.13
C SER A 52 2.38 -12.73 20.18
N ARG A 53 2.51 -12.22 21.42
CA ARG A 53 1.52 -12.44 22.49
C ARG A 53 0.15 -11.89 22.11
N LEU A 54 0.09 -10.69 21.51
CA LEU A 54 -1.17 -10.09 21.07
C LEU A 54 -1.84 -10.93 19.98
N MET A 55 -1.06 -11.44 19.03
CA MET A 55 -1.60 -12.20 17.90
C MET A 55 -2.03 -13.62 18.25
N ASN A 56 -1.46 -14.18 19.32
CA ASN A 56 -1.86 -15.49 19.86
C ASN A 56 -2.88 -15.38 21.02
N ALA A 57 -3.31 -14.17 21.38
CA ALA A 57 -4.28 -14.00 22.44
C ALA A 57 -5.63 -14.64 22.05
N PRO A 58 -6.29 -15.37 22.96
CA PRO A 58 -7.59 -15.94 22.69
C PRO A 58 -8.59 -14.82 22.37
N LEU A 59 -9.41 -15.02 21.35
CA LEU A 59 -10.40 -14.03 20.96
C LEU A 59 -11.48 -13.95 22.05
N PRO A 60 -11.78 -12.76 22.59
CA PRO A 60 -12.61 -12.62 23.79
C PRO A 60 -14.08 -13.01 23.59
N TRP A 61 -14.53 -13.19 22.35
CA TRP A 61 -15.89 -13.65 22.01
C TRP A 61 -15.96 -15.11 21.57
N LYS A 62 -14.82 -15.81 21.49
CA LYS A 62 -14.79 -17.27 21.37
C LYS A 62 -14.67 -17.84 22.78
N SER A 63 -15.80 -17.83 23.50
CA SER A 63 -15.99 -18.72 24.63
C SER A 63 -16.45 -20.06 24.07
N ASP A 64 -15.75 -21.14 24.41
CA ASP A 64 -16.28 -22.51 24.26
C ASP A 64 -17.55 -22.68 25.10
#